data_AF-F7WD16-F1
#
_entry.id   AF-F7WD16-F1
#
_cell.length_a   1.000
_cell.length_b   1.000
_cell.length_c   1.000
_cell.angle_alpha   90.00
_cell.angle_beta   90.00
_cell.angle_gamma   90.00
#
_symmetry.space_group_name_H-M   'P 1'
#
loop_
_entity.id
_entity.type
_entity.pdbx_description
1 polymer ?
#
loop_
_entity_poly.entity_id
_entity_poly.type
_entity_poly.pdbx_seq_one_letter_code
_entity_poly.pdbx_strand_id
1 'polypeptide(L)'
;MAEVASHYSKLRMPDDMVMAMLRPLPIKLIDADAGLCWEAGRLRGLTVEAGLSLGDRFCLALAKREKLPAWTADRKWRDIADAVGVKVVAIR
;
A
#
# COMPACT_ATOMS: atom_id res chain seq x y z
N MET A 1 2.78 -2.52 -6.05
CA MET A 1 3.41 -2.61 -7.40
C MET A 1 2.99 -1.46 -8.31
N ALA A 2 1.69 -1.14 -8.41
CA ALA A 2 1.19 -0.06 -9.27
C ALA A 2 1.93 1.29 -9.08
N GLU A 3 2.10 1.78 -7.85
CA GLU A 3 2.80 3.05 -7.61
C GLU A 3 4.26 3.04 -8.07
N VAL A 4 4.96 1.93 -7.84
CA VAL A 4 6.36 1.77 -8.25
C VAL A 4 6.46 1.70 -9.77
N ALA A 5 5.60 0.91 -10.42
CA ALA A 5 5.54 0.84 -11.88
C ALA A 5 5.23 2.21 -12.51
N SER A 6 4.24 2.93 -11.97
CA SER A 6 3.89 4.29 -12.40
C SER A 6 5.04 5.28 -12.22
N HIS A 7 5.82 5.17 -11.13
CA HIS A 7 6.99 6.01 -10.91
C HIS A 7 8.04 5.82 -12.01
N TYR A 8 8.43 4.58 -12.32
CA TYR A 8 9.43 4.31 -13.34
C TYR A 8 8.92 4.53 -14.78
N SER A 9 7.64 4.27 -15.03
CA SER A 9 6.99 4.63 -16.29
C SER A 9 7.02 6.15 -16.53
N LYS A 10 6.77 6.95 -15.49
CA LYS A 10 6.93 8.42 -15.56
C LYS A 10 8.38 8.83 -15.91
N LEU A 11 9.37 8.07 -15.45
CA LEU A 11 10.78 8.24 -15.80
C LEU A 11 11.15 7.67 -17.19
N ARG A 12 10.16 7.18 -17.95
CA ARG A 12 10.30 6.57 -19.28
C ARG A 12 11.21 5.34 -19.31
N MET A 13 11.27 4.61 -18.20
CA MET A 13 11.92 3.30 -18.19
C MET A 13 11.06 2.31 -18.99
N PRO A 14 11.64 1.50 -19.90
CA PRO A 14 10.94 0.43 -20.59
C PRO A 14 10.29 -0.57 -19.64
N ASP A 15 9.09 -1.05 -19.97
CA ASP A 15 8.29 -1.92 -19.09
C ASP A 15 9.01 -3.23 -18.72
N ASP A 16 9.75 -3.81 -19.65
CA ASP A 16 10.55 -5.01 -19.43
C ASP A 16 11.66 -4.78 -18.39
N MET A 17 12.29 -3.61 -18.41
CA MET A 17 13.28 -3.20 -17.40
C MET A 17 12.64 -2.96 -16.03
N VAL A 18 11.47 -2.32 -15.97
CA VAL A 18 10.71 -2.15 -14.71
C VAL A 18 10.41 -3.52 -14.10
N MET A 19 9.95 -4.47 -14.92
CA MET A 19 9.66 -5.83 -14.48
C MET A 19 10.92 -6.59 -14.05
N ALA A 20 12.03 -6.47 -14.79
CA ALA A 20 13.31 -7.10 -14.45
C ALA A 20 13.87 -6.57 -13.13
N MET A 21 13.64 -5.29 -12.80
CA MET A 21 14.03 -4.68 -11.53
C MET A 21 13.14 -5.14 -10.36
N LEU A 22 11.84 -5.31 -10.57
CA LEU A 22 10.89 -5.66 -9.51
C LEU A 22 10.90 -7.15 -9.13
N ARG A 23 11.09 -8.04 -10.10
CA ARG A 23 11.04 -9.51 -9.91
C ARG A 23 12.02 -10.07 -8.87
N PRO A 24 13.27 -9.58 -8.74
CA PRO A 24 14.25 -10.12 -7.80
C PRO A 24 14.03 -9.69 -6.35
N LEU A 25 13.14 -8.72 -6.08
CA LEU A 25 12.90 -8.26 -4.73
C LEU A 25 12.34 -9.42 -3.89
N PRO A 26 12.82 -9.62 -2.64
CA PRO A 26 12.36 -10.70 -1.77
C PRO A 26 11.00 -10.36 -1.13
N ILE A 27 10.01 -10.04 -1.97
CA ILE A 27 8.66 -9.66 -1.56
C ILE A 27 7.64 -10.58 -2.24
N LYS A 28 6.59 -10.92 -1.51
CA LYS A 28 5.45 -11.63 -2.08
C LYS A 28 4.49 -10.63 -2.72
N LEU A 29 4.23 -10.79 -4.02
CA LEU A 29 3.15 -10.05 -4.69
C LEU A 29 1.81 -10.68 -4.30
N ILE A 30 0.87 -9.82 -3.94
CA ILE A 30 -0.49 -10.21 -3.56
C ILE A 30 -1.45 -9.54 -4.53
N ASP A 31 -2.34 -10.32 -5.12
CA ASP A 31 -3.35 -9.82 -6.04
C ASP A 31 -4.39 -8.96 -5.32
N ALA A 32 -4.85 -7.92 -6.01
CA ALA A 32 -5.94 -7.07 -5.55
C ALA A 32 -7.29 -7.73 -5.86
N ASP A 33 -7.60 -8.81 -5.13
CA ASP A 33 -8.90 -9.49 -5.24
C ASP A 33 -10.07 -8.60 -4.80
N ALA A 34 -11.30 -9.07 -5.06
CA ALA A 34 -12.52 -8.33 -4.74
C ALA A 34 -12.64 -7.98 -3.24
N GLY A 35 -12.18 -8.88 -2.35
CA GLY A 35 -12.22 -8.65 -0.91
C GLY A 35 -11.25 -7.54 -0.48
N LEU A 36 -10.04 -7.55 -1.03
CA LEU A 36 -9.04 -6.52 -0.77
C LEU A 36 -9.49 -5.16 -1.35
N CYS A 37 -10.05 -5.16 -2.55
CA CYS A 37 -10.62 -3.96 -3.18
C CYS A 37 -11.76 -3.37 -2.34
N TRP A 38 -12.67 -4.19 -1.84
CA TRP A 38 -13.77 -3.75 -0.99
C TRP A 38 -13.27 -3.13 0.31
N GLU A 39 -12.36 -3.80 1.02
CA GLU A 39 -11.82 -3.28 2.29
C GLU A 39 -11.05 -1.97 2.07
N ALA A 40 -10.21 -1.88 1.03
CA ALA A 40 -9.51 -0.65 0.68
C ALA A 40 -10.48 0.51 0.37
N GLY A 41 -11.62 0.23 -0.27
CA GLY A 41 -12.69 1.21 -0.48
C GLY A 41 -13.35 1.66 0.82
N ARG A 42 -13.72 0.69 1.67
CA ARG A 42 -14.38 0.94 2.97
C ARG A 42 -13.53 1.81 3.89
N LEU A 43 -12.21 1.65 3.88
CA LEU A 43 -11.29 2.44 4.69
C LEU A 43 -11.30 3.95 4.35
N ARG A 44 -11.83 4.37 3.19
CA ARG A 44 -11.89 5.80 2.83
C ARG A 44 -12.58 6.66 3.88
N GLY A 45 -13.65 6.17 4.52
CA GLY A 45 -14.35 6.91 5.57
C GLY A 45 -13.49 7.22 6.80
N LEU A 46 -12.45 6.42 7.05
CA LEU A 46 -11.54 6.60 8.19
C LEU A 46 -10.29 7.37 7.82
N THR A 47 -9.93 7.43 6.54
CA THR A 47 -8.61 7.92 6.11
C THR A 47 -8.67 9.17 5.22
N VAL A 48 -9.86 9.62 4.81
CA VAL A 48 -10.01 10.76 3.89
C VAL A 48 -9.51 12.07 4.51
N GLU A 49 -9.82 12.32 5.78
CA GLU A 49 -9.38 13.53 6.50
C GLU A 49 -7.87 13.55 6.75
N ALA A 50 -7.25 12.36 6.89
CA ALA A 50 -5.80 12.23 6.97
C ALA A 50 -5.11 12.36 5.59
N GLY A 51 -5.88 12.43 4.50
CA GLY A 51 -5.36 12.60 3.14
C GLY A 51 -4.70 11.34 2.56
N LEU A 52 -5.01 10.15 3.08
CA LEU A 52 -4.47 8.90 2.54
C LEU A 52 -5.04 8.61 1.15
N SER A 53 -4.15 8.22 0.25
CA SER A 53 -4.44 7.81 -1.12
C SER A 53 -5.16 6.45 -1.16
N LEU A 54 -5.57 6.04 -2.37
CA LEU A 54 -6.08 4.68 -2.58
C LEU A 54 -4.98 3.63 -2.36
N GLY A 55 -3.73 3.92 -2.76
CA GLY A 55 -2.58 3.03 -2.56
C GLY A 55 -2.34 2.75 -1.08
N ASP A 56 -2.35 3.80 -0.25
CA ASP A 56 -2.22 3.67 1.21
C ASP A 56 -3.30 2.75 1.80
N ARG A 57 -4.54 2.92 1.34
CA ARG A 57 -5.66 2.08 1.79
C ARG A 57 -5.53 0.62 1.37
N PHE A 58 -4.98 0.34 0.19
CA PHE A 58 -4.67 -1.05 -0.20
C PHE A 58 -3.61 -1.68 0.71
N CYS A 59 -2.56 -0.93 1.05
CA CYS A 59 -1.54 -1.39 1.98
C CYS A 59 -2.11 -1.67 3.38
N LEU A 60 -2.95 -0.76 3.90
CA LEU A 60 -3.62 -0.94 5.19
C LEU A 60 -4.62 -2.10 5.18
N ALA A 61 -5.43 -2.22 4.13
CA ALA A 61 -6.38 -3.32 3.98
C ALA A 61 -5.66 -4.67 3.92
N LEU A 62 -4.52 -4.75 3.21
CA LEU A 62 -3.73 -5.97 3.13
C LEU A 62 -3.12 -6.32 4.50
N ALA A 63 -2.52 -5.34 5.18
CA ALA A 63 -1.97 -5.51 6.52
C ALA A 63 -3.03 -6.04 7.50
N LYS A 64 -4.26 -5.51 7.42
CA LYS A 64 -5.40 -5.99 8.21
C LYS A 64 -5.78 -7.44 7.89
N ARG A 65 -5.88 -7.77 6.60
CA ARG A 65 -6.26 -9.12 6.14
C ARG A 65 -5.25 -10.17 6.56
N GLU A 66 -3.97 -9.88 6.41
CA GLU A 66 -2.86 -10.80 6.73
C GLU A 66 -2.47 -10.77 8.21
N LYS A 67 -3.05 -9.84 9.00
CA LYS A 67 -2.70 -9.59 10.42
C LYS A 67 -1.21 -9.29 10.61
N LEU A 68 -0.64 -8.55 9.67
CA LEU A 68 0.77 -8.14 9.66
C LEU A 68 0.89 -6.62 9.86
N PRO A 69 2.03 -6.13 10.37
CA PRO A 69 2.27 -4.70 10.46
C PRO A 69 2.39 -4.06 9.07
N ALA A 70 1.87 -2.85 8.93
CA ALA A 70 2.08 -2.01 7.76
C ALA A 70 3.29 -1.09 8.00
N TRP A 71 4.29 -1.17 7.12
CA TRP A 71 5.52 -0.38 7.23
C TRP A 71 5.44 0.85 6.33
N THR A 72 5.79 2.02 6.85
CA THR A 72 5.67 3.28 6.10
C THR A 72 6.65 4.35 6.57
N ALA A 73 7.03 5.27 5.69
CA ALA A 73 7.72 6.50 6.07
C ALA A 73 6.75 7.68 6.32
N ASP A 74 5.45 7.50 6.05
CA ASP A 74 4.42 8.51 6.29
C ASP A 74 3.92 8.43 7.74
N ARG A 75 4.10 9.53 8.47
CA ARG A 75 3.69 9.64 9.88
C ARG A 75 2.17 9.64 10.06
N LYS A 76 1.41 10.10 9.07
CA LYS A 76 -0.05 10.23 9.14
C LYS A 76 -0.75 8.89 9.36
N TRP A 77 -0.13 7.80 8.93
CA TRP A 77 -0.67 6.45 9.13
C TRP A 77 -0.76 6.07 10.62
N ARG A 78 0.12 6.62 11.47
CA ARG A 78 0.07 6.35 12.93
C ARG A 78 -1.20 6.90 13.56
N ASP A 79 -1.64 8.08 13.12
CA ASP A 79 -2.80 8.78 13.69
C ASP A 79 -4.12 8.04 13.42
N ILE A 80 -4.15 7.24 12.34
CA ILE A 80 -5.34 6.47 11.91
C ILE A 80 -5.20 4.96 12.18
N ALA A 81 -4.06 4.49 12.68
CA ALA A 81 -3.75 3.08 12.85
C ALA A 81 -4.78 2.33 13.71
N ASP A 82 -5.14 2.92 14.86
CA ASP A 82 -6.11 2.36 15.80
C ASP A 82 -7.52 2.32 15.19
N ALA A 83 -7.92 3.39 14.49
CA ALA A 83 -9.22 3.46 13.82
C ALA A 83 -9.36 2.42 12.70
N VAL A 84 -8.27 2.14 11.98
CA VAL A 84 -8.23 1.13 10.92
C VAL A 84 -8.11 -0.29 11.49
N GLY A 85 -7.56 -0.44 12.70
CA GLY A 85 -7.32 -1.70 13.38
C GLY A 85 -6.08 -2.42 12.86
N VAL A 86 -5.02 -1.67 12.53
CA VAL A 86 -3.77 -2.20 11.95
C VAL A 86 -2.57 -1.66 12.71
N LYS A 87 -1.60 -2.54 13.01
CA LYS A 87 -0.32 -2.10 13.55
C LYS A 87 0.47 -1.37 12.46
N VAL A 88 0.82 -0.10 12.70
CA VAL A 88 1.69 0.68 11.82
C VAL A 88 3.09 0.78 12.42
N VAL A 89 4.11 0.49 11.62
CA VAL A 89 5.52 0.65 11.96
C VAL A 89 6.09 1.73 11.06
N ALA A 90 6.55 2.85 11.64
CA ALA A 90 7.21 3.86 10.82
C ALA A 90 8.71 3.59 10.71
N ILE A 91 9.22 3.65 9.50
CA ILE A 91 10.64 3.54 9.16
C ILE A 91 11.19 4.93 8.89
N ARG A 92 11.61 5.61 9.96
CA ARG A 92 12.37 6.86 9.89
C ARG A 92 13.14 7.08 11.18
#